data_AF-A0A4S8KC16-F1
#
_entry.id   AF-A0A4S8KC16-F1
#
_cell.length_a   1.000
_cell.length_b   1.000
_cell.length_c   1.000
_cell.angle_alpha   90.00
_cell.angle_beta   90.00
_cell.angle_gamma   90.00
#
_symmetry.space_group_name_H-M   'P 1'
#
loop_
_entity.id
_entity.type
_entity.pdbx_description
1 polymer ?
#
loop_
_entity_poly.entity_id
_entity_poly.type
_entity_poly.pdbx_seq_one_letter_code
_entity_poly.pdbx_strand_id
1 'polypeptide(L)'
;MAPEADEIDWNFLQISWEFRPNDPPYLVVISAFIEDWVKVCLPALEKVKANHSALPFEDQCTHCEKEAVNVSLHNLKTYPFVKDGLEKKTLKLIGAHYNFVAGSFDIWEV
;
A
#
# COMPACT_ATOMS: atom_id res chain seq x y z
N MET A 1 -31.98 -7.74 -16.70
CA MET A 1 -31.83 -6.38 -16.13
C MET A 1 -30.58 -6.46 -15.27
N ALA A 2 -29.43 -6.08 -15.83
CA ALA A 2 -28.14 -6.12 -15.12
C ALA A 2 -28.03 -4.84 -14.28
N PRO A 3 -27.49 -4.92 -13.04
CA PRO A 3 -27.34 -3.73 -12.21
C PRO A 3 -26.26 -2.80 -12.76
N GLU A 4 -26.49 -1.49 -12.59
CA GLU A 4 -25.67 -0.38 -13.09
C GLU A 4 -24.33 -0.27 -12.33
N ALA A 5 -23.29 0.17 -13.03
CA ALA A 5 -21.89 0.16 -12.58
C ALA A 5 -21.53 1.29 -11.59
N ASP A 6 -22.48 1.75 -10.78
CA ASP A 6 -22.33 2.92 -9.91
C ASP A 6 -22.36 2.56 -8.40
N GLU A 7 -22.13 1.29 -8.07
CA GLU A 7 -22.15 0.78 -6.69
C GLU A 7 -20.81 0.14 -6.29
N ILE A 8 -19.69 0.71 -6.73
CA ILE A 8 -18.42 0.48 -6.02
C ILE A 8 -18.50 1.33 -4.75
N ASP A 9 -18.94 0.71 -3.66
CA ASP A 9 -18.92 1.27 -2.32
C ASP A 9 -17.46 1.58 -1.95
N TRP A 10 -17.07 2.85 -2.09
CA TRP A 10 -15.73 3.34 -1.74
C TRP A 10 -15.39 3.14 -0.25
N ASN A 11 -16.36 2.74 0.60
CA ASN A 11 -16.08 2.26 1.96
C ASN A 11 -15.34 0.91 2.00
N PHE A 12 -15.27 0.17 0.88
CA PHE A 12 -14.51 -1.08 0.78
C PHE A 12 -13.02 -0.89 1.08
N LEU A 13 -12.51 0.34 0.95
CA LEU A 13 -11.12 0.70 1.26
C LEU A 13 -10.95 1.36 2.62
N GLN A 14 -12.02 1.71 3.33
CA GLN A 14 -11.84 2.44 4.57
C GLN A 14 -11.21 1.54 5.64
N ILE A 15 -11.63 0.28 5.78
CA ILE A 15 -11.32 -0.45 7.00
C ILE A 15 -11.43 -1.99 6.78
N SER A 16 -10.31 -2.67 6.52
CA SER A 16 -10.14 -4.12 6.84
C SER A 16 -10.11 -4.39 8.36
N TRP A 17 -10.50 -3.41 9.18
CA TRP A 17 -10.20 -3.30 10.62
C TRP A 17 -11.39 -2.88 11.49
N GLU A 18 -12.62 -3.14 11.06
CA GLU A 18 -13.83 -3.02 11.86
C GLU A 18 -14.42 -4.42 11.83
N PHE A 19 -13.95 -5.25 12.76
CA PHE A 19 -14.57 -6.51 13.08
C PHE A 19 -16.04 -6.22 13.40
N ARG A 20 -16.97 -6.48 12.46
CA ARG A 20 -18.38 -6.40 12.78
C ARG A 20 -18.68 -7.67 13.58
N PRO A 21 -19.34 -7.58 14.74
CA PRO A 21 -19.60 -8.74 15.60
C PRO A 21 -20.34 -9.92 14.93
N ASN A 22 -20.86 -9.71 13.71
CA ASN A 22 -21.68 -10.66 12.95
C ASN A 22 -21.14 -10.94 11.54
N ASP A 23 -19.86 -10.71 11.26
CA ASP A 23 -19.30 -11.07 9.96
C ASP A 23 -19.34 -12.61 9.77
N PRO A 24 -19.86 -13.11 8.64
CA PRO A 24 -19.94 -14.53 8.39
C PRO A 24 -18.53 -15.16 8.33
N PRO A 25 -18.36 -16.41 8.80
CA PRO A 25 -17.05 -17.00 9.08
C PRO A 25 -16.12 -17.09 7.86
N TYR A 26 -16.67 -17.06 6.63
CA TYR A 26 -15.85 -17.05 5.41
C TYR A 26 -15.19 -15.70 5.11
N LEU A 27 -15.76 -14.58 5.56
CA LEU A 27 -15.12 -13.26 5.42
C LEU A 27 -13.91 -13.11 6.36
N VAL A 28 -13.98 -13.74 7.54
CA VAL A 28 -12.88 -13.77 8.53
C VAL A 28 -11.63 -14.51 8.01
N VAL A 29 -11.81 -15.55 7.19
CA VAL A 29 -10.67 -16.31 6.62
C VAL A 29 -9.99 -15.54 5.49
N ILE A 30 -10.76 -14.83 4.67
CA ILE A 30 -10.21 -14.02 3.57
C ILE A 30 -9.46 -12.80 4.13
N SER A 31 -9.99 -12.18 5.19
CA SER A 31 -9.32 -11.05 5.85
C SER A 31 -7.98 -11.48 6.44
N ALA A 32 -7.87 -12.66 7.06
CA ALA A 32 -6.61 -13.13 7.65
C ALA A 32 -5.44 -13.20 6.66
N PHE A 33 -5.68 -13.67 5.43
CA PHE A 33 -4.62 -13.71 4.41
C PHE A 33 -4.25 -12.32 3.90
N ILE A 34 -5.26 -11.47 3.64
CA ILE A 34 -5.03 -10.10 3.17
C ILE A 34 -4.30 -9.29 4.24
N GLU A 35 -4.74 -9.39 5.50
CA GLU A 35 -4.11 -8.77 6.66
C GLU A 35 -2.66 -9.21 6.81
N ASP A 36 -2.38 -10.52 6.77
CA ASP A 36 -1.01 -11.03 6.85
C ASP A 36 -0.12 -10.54 5.71
N TRP A 37 -0.67 -10.43 4.49
CA TRP A 37 0.05 -9.91 3.34
C TRP A 37 0.37 -8.41 3.48
N VAL A 38 -0.62 -7.59 3.85
CA VAL A 38 -0.42 -6.12 3.96
C VAL A 38 0.42 -5.72 5.16
N LYS A 39 0.66 -6.61 6.13
CA LYS A 39 1.52 -6.34 7.29
C LYS A 39 2.93 -5.88 6.93
N VAL A 40 3.43 -6.27 5.76
CA VAL A 40 4.75 -5.79 5.26
C VAL A 40 4.82 -4.26 5.17
N CYS A 41 3.69 -3.59 4.97
CA CYS A 41 3.58 -2.14 4.84
C CYS A 41 3.26 -1.43 6.17
N LEU A 42 3.16 -2.12 7.30
CA LEU A 42 2.93 -1.48 8.61
C LEU A 42 3.91 -0.33 8.92
N PRO A 43 5.22 -0.45 8.62
CA PRO A 43 6.14 0.67 8.85
C PRO A 43 5.77 1.93 8.06
N ALA A 44 5.21 1.78 6.86
CA ALA A 44 4.75 2.91 6.05
C ALA A 44 3.53 3.58 6.70
N LEU A 45 2.56 2.77 7.16
CA LEU A 45 1.37 3.27 7.85
C LEU A 45 1.73 4.04 9.13
N GLU A 46 2.60 3.48 9.96
CA GLU A 46 3.05 4.12 11.21
C GLU A 46 3.76 5.45 10.93
N LYS A 47 4.63 5.48 9.91
CA LYS A 47 5.34 6.70 9.48
C LYS A 47 4.38 7.78 8.99
N VAL A 48 3.37 7.42 8.21
CA VAL A 48 2.37 8.37 7.71
C VAL A 48 1.47 8.87 8.85
N LYS A 49 1.02 8.00 9.76
CA LYS A 49 0.25 8.42 10.93
C LYS A 49 1.06 9.38 11.82
N ALA A 50 2.36 9.14 12.00
CA ALA A 50 3.21 10.02 12.77
C ALA A 50 3.38 11.42 12.13
N ASN A 51 3.55 11.48 10.81
CA ASN A 51 3.92 12.72 10.11
C ASN A 51 2.74 13.47 9.47
N HIS A 52 1.62 12.79 9.21
CA HIS A 52 0.51 13.27 8.40
C HIS A 52 -0.87 12.99 9.01
N SER A 53 -0.96 12.69 10.32
CA SER A 53 -2.25 12.42 11.00
C SER A 53 -3.27 13.55 10.93
N ALA A 54 -2.82 14.79 10.71
CA ALA A 54 -3.70 15.95 10.57
C ALA A 54 -4.27 16.12 9.14
N LEU A 55 -3.79 15.37 8.15
CA LEU A 55 -4.30 15.43 6.78
C LEU A 55 -5.62 14.66 6.63
N PRO A 56 -6.45 14.99 5.62
CA PRO A 56 -7.57 14.16 5.22
C PRO A 56 -7.17 12.72 4.96
N PHE A 57 -8.10 11.78 5.14
CA PHE A 57 -7.84 10.35 4.99
C PHE A 57 -7.29 10.00 3.59
N GLU A 58 -7.84 10.57 2.53
CA GLU A 58 -7.39 10.32 1.15
C GLU A 58 -5.93 10.76 0.94
N ASP A 59 -5.54 11.89 1.52
CA ASP A 59 -4.16 12.37 1.47
C ASP A 59 -3.23 11.44 2.28
N GLN A 60 -3.68 10.96 3.45
CA GLN A 60 -2.94 9.95 4.21
C GLN A 60 -2.77 8.65 3.42
N CYS A 61 -3.80 8.18 2.70
CA CYS A 61 -3.70 7.02 1.81
C CYS A 61 -2.65 7.24 0.72
N THR A 62 -2.69 8.39 0.04
CA THR A 62 -1.72 8.75 -1.01
C THR A 62 -0.28 8.77 -0.48
N HIS A 63 -0.07 9.31 0.72
CA HIS A 63 1.24 9.26 1.39
C HIS A 63 1.63 7.82 1.76
N CYS A 64 0.68 7.01 2.21
CA CYS A 64 0.92 5.61 2.59
C CYS A 64 1.28 4.75 1.37
N GLU A 65 0.68 5.00 0.21
CA GLU A 65 1.04 4.34 -1.05
C GLU A 65 2.50 4.61 -1.43
N LYS A 66 2.93 5.87 -1.38
CA LYS A 66 4.32 6.26 -1.69
C LYS A 66 5.31 5.68 -0.66
N GLU A 67 4.96 5.69 0.62
CA GLU A 67 5.80 5.10 1.66
C GLU A 67 5.84 3.56 1.61
N ALA A 68 4.76 2.89 1.19
CA ALA A 68 4.76 1.45 0.98
C ALA A 68 5.71 1.02 -0.14
N VAL A 69 5.83 1.83 -1.20
CA VAL A 69 6.86 1.66 -2.24
C VAL A 69 8.26 1.79 -1.62
N ASN A 70 8.49 2.80 -0.76
CA ASN A 70 9.79 2.95 -0.08
C ASN A 70 10.14 1.75 0.81
N VAL A 71 9.16 1.22 1.56
CA VAL A 71 9.36 0.00 2.38
C VAL A 71 9.73 -1.18 1.49
N SER A 72 9.04 -1.36 0.36
CA SER A 72 9.34 -2.42 -0.60
C SER A 72 10.76 -2.29 -1.19
N LEU A 73 11.18 -1.08 -1.54
CA LEU A 73 12.53 -0.82 -2.04
C LEU A 73 13.60 -1.08 -0.98
N HIS A 74 13.33 -0.72 0.28
CA HIS A 74 14.21 -1.06 1.39
C HIS A 74 14.30 -2.58 1.60
N ASN A 75 13.18 -3.28 1.52
CA ASN A 75 13.15 -4.75 1.59
C ASN A 75 13.95 -5.37 0.43
N LEU A 76 13.85 -4.83 -0.79
CA LEU A 76 14.68 -5.28 -1.92
C LEU A 76 16.18 -5.14 -1.65
N LYS A 77 16.60 -4.06 -0.97
CA LYS A 77 18.02 -3.86 -0.59
C LYS A 77 18.53 -4.90 0.42
N THR A 78 17.66 -5.63 1.11
CA THR A 78 18.06 -6.70 2.06
C THR A 78 18.51 -7.99 1.37
N TYR A 79 18.17 -8.18 0.08
CA TYR A 79 18.55 -9.37 -0.66
C TYR A 79 20.01 -9.28 -1.13
N PRO A 80 20.86 -10.29 -0.84
CA PRO A 80 22.29 -10.22 -1.16
C PRO A 80 22.60 -9.93 -2.64
N PHE A 81 21.86 -10.55 -3.56
CA PHE A 81 22.06 -10.36 -5.00
C PHE A 81 21.62 -8.97 -5.49
N VAL A 82 20.62 -8.36 -4.85
CA VAL A 82 20.20 -6.97 -5.15
C VAL A 82 21.28 -6.01 -4.69
N LYS A 83 21.79 -6.20 -3.47
CA LYS A 83 22.88 -5.40 -2.92
C LYS A 83 24.13 -5.47 -3.79
N ASP A 84 24.55 -6.68 -4.18
CA ASP A 84 25.66 -6.90 -5.11
C ASP A 84 25.45 -6.18 -6.46
N GLY A 85 24.23 -6.25 -7.00
CA GLY A 85 23.88 -5.58 -8.26
C GLY A 85 23.91 -4.06 -8.17
N LEU A 86 23.52 -3.49 -7.04
CA LEU A 86 23.60 -2.04 -6.77
C LEU A 86 25.05 -1.58 -6.62
N GLU A 87 25.87 -2.32 -5.87
CA GLU A 87 27.30 -2.01 -5.68
C GLU A 87 28.09 -2.08 -7.00
N LYS A 88 27.78 -3.09 -7.84
CA LYS A 88 28.38 -3.26 -9.17
C LYS A 88 27.80 -2.34 -10.24
N LYS A 89 26.80 -1.51 -9.89
CA LYS A 89 26.07 -0.63 -10.81
C LYS A 89 25.45 -1.36 -12.01
N THR A 90 25.15 -2.65 -11.85
CA THR A 90 24.47 -3.47 -12.86
C THR A 90 22.96 -3.51 -12.65
N LEU A 91 22.49 -3.04 -11.49
CA LEU A 91 21.07 -2.93 -11.13
C LEU A 91 20.79 -1.54 -10.57
N LYS A 92 19.61 -0.99 -10.88
CA LYS A 92 19.11 0.26 -10.34
C LYS A 92 17.71 0.02 -9.75
N LEU A 93 17.46 0.57 -8.56
CA LEU A 93 16.16 0.54 -7.92
C LEU A 93 15.45 1.89 -8.12
N ILE A 94 14.18 1.83 -8.50
CA ILE A 94 13.36 2.99 -8.81
C ILE A 94 12.00 2.77 -8.15
N GLY A 95 11.52 3.77 -7.41
CA GLY A 95 10.15 3.86 -6.94
C GLY A 95 9.27 4.56 -7.96
N ALA A 96 8.04 4.09 -8.10
CA ALA A 96 7.06 4.70 -8.98
C ALA A 96 5.68 4.73 -8.32
N HIS A 97 4.94 5.81 -8.55
CA HIS A 97 3.56 5.97 -8.12
C HIS A 97 2.73 6.48 -9.29
N TYR A 98 1.66 5.74 -9.62
CA TYR A 98 0.76 6.09 -10.69
C TYR A 98 -0.58 6.50 -10.11
N ASN A 99 -0.95 7.77 -10.31
CA ASN A 99 -2.26 8.28 -9.95
C ASN A 99 -3.15 8.22 -11.20
N PHE A 100 -4.02 7.22 -11.26
CA PHE A 100 -4.94 7.03 -12.39
C PHE A 100 -6.08 8.07 -12.44
N VAL A 101 -6.40 8.72 -11.31
CA VAL A 101 -7.44 9.76 -11.25
C VAL A 101 -6.95 11.04 -11.91
N ALA A 102 -5.75 11.48 -11.56
CA ALA A 102 -5.12 12.67 -12.13
C ALA A 102 -4.38 12.38 -13.46
N GLY A 103 -4.12 11.11 -13.78
CA GLY A 103 -3.30 10.71 -14.92
C GLY A 103 -1.82 11.08 -14.76
N SER A 104 -1.30 11.10 -13.53
CA SER A 104 0.09 11.49 -13.24
C SER A 104 0.95 10.28 -12.87
N PHE A 105 2.24 10.35 -13.20
CA PHE A 105 3.21 9.30 -12.90
C PHE A 105 4.44 9.90 -12.25
N ASP A 106 4.63 9.63 -10.96
CA ASP A 106 5.78 10.05 -10.18
C ASP A 106 6.82 8.94 -10.15
N ILE A 107 8.09 9.30 -10.34
CA ILE A 107 9.22 8.36 -10.29
C ILE A 107 10.30 8.97 -9.39
N TRP A 108 10.91 8.15 -8.53
CA TRP A 108 12.03 8.58 -7.70
C TRP A 108 13.08 7.47 -7.52
N GLU A 109 14.30 7.88 -7.21
CA GLU A 109 15.42 6.99 -6.90
C GLU A 109 15.70 7.03 -5.40
N VAL A 110 16.14 5.89 -4.84
CA VAL A 110 16.36 5.71 -3.38
C VAL A 110 17.74 5.16 -3.10
#